data_AF-A0A914RZP4-F1
#
_entry.id   AF-A0A914RZP4-F1
#
_cell.length_a   1.000
_cell.length_b   1.000
_cell.length_c   1.000
_cell.angle_alpha   90.00
_cell.angle_beta   90.00
_cell.angle_gamma   90.00
#
_symmetry.space_group_name_H-M   'P 1'
#
loop_
_entity.id
_entity.type
_entity.pdbx_description
1 polymer ?
#
loop_
_entity_poly.entity_id
_entity_poly.type
_entity_poly.pdbx_seq_one_letter_code
_entity_poly.pdbx_strand_id
1 'polypeptide(L)'
;MSSLHAILVYDIVKNYTVDYDRPLIFNKVHHEVNQFCSSHTLQEVYIDLFDQIDENLKTALQEDLTKMAPGLFVQAVRVTKPKIPESIRQNYEQMEAEKTKLLVATQHQRVVEKEAETERKKAVIEAEKAAQVAAIHYEQHIAEKEAQKRISQLEVTLIVNEHHLPNRYCREFLELRRIEAIAANNKIYYGSNIPNIFLPTDSITTTSKP
;
A
#
# COMPACT_ATOMS: atom_id res chain seq x y z
N MET A 1 0.33 -36.17 43.40
CA MET A 1 -0.48 -36.68 44.53
C MET A 1 -1.54 -37.59 43.95
N SER A 2 -1.77 -38.76 44.53
CA SER A 2 -2.73 -39.76 44.06
C SER A 2 -3.82 -39.98 45.11
N SER A 3 -5.07 -40.17 44.67
CA SER A 3 -6.22 -40.41 45.56
C SER A 3 -6.67 -41.86 45.46
N LEU A 4 -6.93 -42.49 46.61
CA LEU A 4 -7.33 -43.91 46.74
C LEU A 4 -8.76 -44.04 47.25
N HIS A 5 -9.51 -44.98 46.69
CA HIS A 5 -10.88 -45.28 47.11
C HIS A 5 -10.92 -46.36 48.21
N ALA A 6 -11.55 -46.05 49.36
CA ALA A 6 -11.42 -46.79 50.62
C ALA A 6 -11.71 -48.30 50.56
N ILE A 7 -12.57 -48.75 49.64
CA ILE A 7 -12.98 -50.17 49.52
C ILE A 7 -11.89 -51.03 48.86
N LEU A 8 -11.10 -50.45 47.94
CA LEU A 8 -10.08 -51.15 47.16
C LEU A 8 -8.68 -51.08 47.79
N VAL A 9 -8.52 -50.26 48.83
CA VAL A 9 -7.26 -50.11 49.56
C VAL A 9 -6.80 -51.43 50.19
N TYR A 10 -7.73 -52.22 50.71
CA TYR A 10 -7.40 -53.49 51.38
C TYR A 10 -6.74 -54.50 50.43
N ASP A 11 -7.25 -54.64 49.21
CA ASP A 11 -6.71 -55.56 48.21
C ASP A 11 -5.36 -55.09 47.65
N ILE A 12 -5.19 -53.77 47.48
CA ILE A 12 -3.92 -53.19 47.03
C ILE A 12 -2.82 -53.40 48.08
N VAL A 13 -3.11 -53.11 49.36
CA VAL A 13 -2.15 -53.30 50.46
C VAL A 13 -1.82 -54.78 50.67
N LYS A 14 -2.78 -55.68 50.46
CA LYS A 14 -2.56 -57.13 50.56
C LYS A 14 -1.65 -57.67 49.46
N ASN A 15 -1.77 -57.16 48.23
CA ASN A 15 -1.01 -57.64 47.07
C ASN A 15 0.34 -56.94 46.89
N TYR A 16 0.43 -55.65 47.20
CA TYR A 16 1.60 -54.81 46.91
C TYR A 16 2.28 -54.24 48.16
N THR A 17 1.85 -54.66 49.36
CA THR A 17 2.36 -54.20 50.66
C THR A 17 2.14 -52.70 50.91
N VAL A 18 2.67 -52.18 52.01
CA VAL A 18 2.55 -50.77 52.40
C VAL A 18 3.28 -49.85 51.41
N ASP A 19 4.37 -50.34 50.80
CA ASP A 19 5.20 -49.61 49.83
C ASP A 19 4.74 -49.87 48.38
N TYR A 20 3.44 -49.87 48.13
CA TYR A 20 2.87 -50.12 46.80
C TYR A 20 3.28 -49.07 45.75
N ASP A 21 3.66 -47.88 46.21
CA ASP A 21 4.09 -46.74 45.41
C ASP A 21 5.42 -46.95 44.68
N ARG A 22 6.39 -47.66 45.28
CA ARG A 22 7.67 -47.98 44.60
C ARG A 22 7.49 -48.86 43.35
N PRO A 23 6.89 -50.06 43.44
CA PRO A 23 6.75 -50.97 42.30
C PRO A 23 5.70 -50.48 41.29
N LEU A 24 4.59 -49.89 41.75
CA LEU A 24 3.50 -49.51 40.84
C LEU A 24 3.70 -48.13 40.19
N ILE A 25 4.34 -47.18 40.88
CA ILE A 25 4.45 -45.79 40.41
C ILE A 25 5.89 -45.47 40.04
N PHE A 26 6.85 -45.56 40.97
CA PHE A 26 8.23 -45.12 40.70
C PHE A 26 8.92 -45.92 39.60
N ASN A 27 8.88 -47.25 39.67
CA ASN A 27 9.53 -48.10 38.67
C ASN A 27 8.92 -47.89 37.27
N LYS A 28 7.59 -47.70 37.22
CA LYS A 28 6.89 -47.45 35.98
C LYS A 28 7.22 -46.08 35.38
N VAL A 29 7.24 -45.03 36.20
CA VAL A 29 7.67 -43.68 35.80
C VAL A 29 9.09 -43.71 35.21
N HIS A 30 10.02 -44.38 35.89
CA HIS A 30 11.39 -44.50 35.40
C HIS A 30 11.48 -45.22 34.04
N HIS A 31 10.70 -46.29 33.86
CA HIS A 31 10.67 -47.00 32.58
C HIS A 31 10.12 -46.14 31.44
N GLU A 32 8.99 -45.47 31.65
CA GLU A 32 8.35 -44.61 30.65
C GLU A 32 9.23 -43.40 30.28
N VAL A 33 9.83 -42.74 31.26
CA VAL A 33 10.75 -41.62 31.01
C VAL A 33 11.98 -42.10 30.24
N ASN A 34 12.55 -43.26 30.60
CA ASN A 34 13.70 -43.80 29.87
C ASN A 34 13.34 -44.19 28.44
N GLN A 35 12.14 -44.75 28.22
CA GLN A 35 11.64 -45.07 26.89
C GLN A 35 11.47 -43.81 26.05
N PHE A 36 10.90 -42.75 26.65
CA PHE A 36 10.75 -41.45 26.01
C PHE A 36 12.10 -40.80 25.67
N CYS A 37 13.08 -40.88 26.57
CA CYS A 37 14.44 -40.38 26.33
C CYS A 37 15.24 -41.21 25.32
N SER A 38 14.82 -42.44 25.00
CA SER A 38 15.47 -43.29 24.01
C SER A 38 15.01 -42.99 22.58
N SER A 39 13.79 -42.47 22.41
CA SER A 39 13.23 -42.14 21.10
C SER A 39 13.45 -40.69 20.66
N HIS A 40 13.86 -39.80 21.56
CA HIS A 40 14.00 -38.37 21.29
C HIS A 40 15.40 -37.87 21.59
N THR A 41 15.82 -36.84 20.85
CA THR A 41 17.08 -36.16 21.12
C THR A 41 16.94 -35.21 22.31
N LEU A 42 18.05 -34.91 22.99
CA LEU A 42 18.07 -33.95 24.11
C LEU A 42 17.51 -32.58 23.70
N GLN A 43 17.71 -32.17 22.44
CA GLN A 43 17.23 -30.88 21.93
C GLN A 43 15.70 -30.82 21.90
N GLU A 44 15.07 -31.83 21.28
CA GLU A 44 13.62 -31.91 21.12
C GLU A 44 12.92 -32.02 22.48
N VAL A 45 13.48 -32.82 23.39
CA VAL A 45 12.97 -32.98 24.75
C VAL A 45 13.05 -31.70 25.57
N TYR A 46 14.11 -30.91 25.39
CA TYR A 46 14.34 -29.72 26.21
C TYR A 46 13.52 -28.50 25.78
N ILE A 47 13.24 -28.38 24.47
CA ILE A 47 12.61 -27.19 23.88
C ILE A 47 11.12 -27.43 23.60
N ASP A 48 10.78 -28.50 22.88
CA ASP A 48 9.48 -28.62 22.22
C ASP A 48 8.56 -29.64 22.88
N LEU A 49 9.11 -30.76 23.37
CA LEU A 49 8.32 -31.90 23.82
C LEU A 49 8.17 -31.99 25.34
N PHE A 50 8.83 -31.12 26.11
CA PHE A 50 8.81 -31.20 27.58
C PHE A 50 7.39 -31.15 28.15
N ASP A 51 6.56 -30.24 27.62
CA ASP A 51 5.17 -30.06 28.06
C ASP A 51 4.29 -31.27 27.70
N GLN A 52 4.67 -32.05 26.69
CA GLN A 52 3.94 -33.25 26.27
C GLN A 52 4.28 -34.47 27.13
N ILE A 53 5.46 -34.51 27.76
CA ILE A 53 5.90 -35.62 28.61
C ILE A 53 4.95 -35.78 29.79
N ASP A 54 4.56 -34.68 30.43
CA ASP A 54 3.70 -34.71 31.61
C ASP A 54 2.34 -35.38 31.31
N GLU A 55 1.70 -35.02 30.20
CA GLU A 55 0.41 -35.60 29.80
C GLU A 55 0.52 -37.03 29.29
N ASN A 56 1.57 -37.34 28.51
CA ASN A 56 1.82 -38.70 28.04
C ASN A 56 2.10 -39.65 29.22
N LEU A 57 2.92 -39.22 30.17
CA LEU A 57 3.27 -39.99 31.36
C LEU A 57 2.05 -40.19 32.27
N LYS A 58 1.21 -39.16 32.43
CA LYS A 58 -0.05 -39.26 33.18
C LYS A 58 -0.99 -40.30 32.55
N THR A 59 -1.14 -40.26 31.23
CA THR A 59 -2.03 -41.18 30.50
C THR A 59 -1.53 -42.62 30.60
N ALA A 60 -0.25 -42.86 30.32
CA ALA A 60 0.37 -44.18 30.41
C ALA A 60 0.29 -44.78 31.83
N LEU A 61 0.55 -43.97 32.86
CA LEU A 61 0.39 -44.41 34.25
C LEU A 61 -1.06 -44.73 34.58
N GLN A 62 -2.02 -43.92 34.14
CA GLN A 62 -3.43 -44.15 34.46
C GLN A 62 -3.96 -45.42 33.79
N GLU A 63 -3.55 -45.72 32.56
CA GLU A 63 -3.93 -46.97 31.87
C GLU A 63 -3.44 -48.22 32.60
N ASP A 64 -2.19 -48.20 33.06
CA ASP A 64 -1.61 -49.35 33.76
C ASP A 64 -2.14 -49.50 35.18
N LEU A 65 -2.35 -48.39 35.89
CA LEU A 65 -2.98 -48.42 37.21
C LEU A 65 -4.43 -48.92 37.15
N THR A 66 -5.15 -48.62 36.07
CA THR A 66 -6.51 -49.15 35.86
C THR A 66 -6.52 -50.68 35.73
N LYS A 67 -5.46 -51.28 35.16
CA LYS A 67 -5.30 -52.75 35.03
C LYS A 67 -4.79 -53.41 36.31
N MET A 68 -3.78 -52.81 36.95
CA MET A 68 -3.06 -53.43 38.07
C MET A 68 -3.69 -53.18 39.44
N ALA A 69 -4.31 -52.02 39.63
CA ALA A 69 -4.84 -51.56 40.91
C ALA A 69 -6.07 -50.67 40.69
N PRO A 70 -7.24 -51.26 40.35
CA PRO A 70 -8.47 -50.50 40.20
C PRO A 70 -8.74 -49.73 41.51
N GLY A 71 -8.90 -48.41 41.42
CA GLY A 71 -9.12 -47.53 42.58
C GLY A 71 -7.98 -46.56 42.92
N LEU A 72 -6.83 -46.64 42.24
CA LEU A 72 -5.77 -45.63 42.31
C LEU A 72 -5.89 -44.64 41.13
N PHE A 73 -6.00 -43.35 41.45
CA PHE A 73 -6.07 -42.28 40.44
C PHE A 73 -4.89 -41.33 40.55
N VAL A 74 -4.28 -41.03 39.40
CA VAL A 74 -3.19 -40.06 39.28
C VAL A 74 -3.80 -38.68 39.04
N GLN A 75 -3.65 -37.78 40.01
CA GLN A 75 -4.24 -36.44 39.90
C GLN A 75 -3.44 -35.55 38.92
N ALA A 76 -2.12 -35.52 39.10
CA ALA A 76 -1.19 -34.80 38.23
C ALA A 76 0.20 -35.40 38.35
N VAL A 77 0.91 -35.41 37.23
CA VAL A 77 2.33 -35.76 37.11
C VAL A 77 3.06 -34.53 36.61
N ARG A 78 4.22 -34.23 37.19
CA ARG A 78 5.11 -33.19 36.69
C ARG A 78 6.53 -33.72 36.73
N VAL A 79 7.20 -33.70 35.59
CA VAL A 79 8.60 -34.05 35.49
C VAL A 79 9.45 -32.80 35.73
N THR A 80 10.56 -32.95 36.45
CA THR A 80 11.52 -31.86 36.61
C THR A 80 12.47 -31.82 35.43
N LYS A 81 12.81 -30.63 34.93
CA LYS A 81 13.79 -30.48 33.85
C LYS A 81 15.13 -31.12 34.23
N PRO A 82 15.73 -31.96 33.37
CA PRO A 82 17.02 -32.57 33.63
C PRO A 82 18.12 -31.50 33.69
N LYS A 83 19.11 -31.68 34.57
CA LYS A 83 20.27 -30.78 34.65
C LYS A 83 21.26 -31.16 33.54
N ILE A 84 21.36 -30.32 32.52
CA ILE A 84 22.33 -30.48 31.44
C ILE A 84 23.72 -30.02 31.92
N PRO A 85 24.79 -30.80 31.71
CA PRO A 85 26.15 -30.37 32.05
C PRO A 85 26.62 -29.17 31.21
N GLU A 86 27.45 -28.31 31.83
CA GLU A 86 28.00 -27.06 31.25
C GLU A 86 28.66 -27.24 29.88
N SER A 87 29.43 -28.32 29.71
CA SER A 87 30.15 -28.62 28.46
C SER A 87 29.23 -28.78 27.27
N ILE A 88 28.06 -29.38 27.48
CA ILE A 88 27.05 -29.58 26.45
C ILE A 88 26.30 -28.27 26.24
N ARG A 89 25.95 -27.54 27.30
CA ARG A 89 25.20 -26.28 27.21
C ARG A 89 25.85 -25.25 26.30
N GLN A 90 27.16 -25.06 26.38
CA GLN A 90 27.87 -24.11 25.54
C GLN A 90 27.81 -24.47 24.05
N ASN A 91 27.95 -25.75 23.70
CA ASN A 91 27.84 -26.22 22.32
C ASN A 91 26.41 -26.06 21.78
N TYR A 92 25.39 -26.26 22.63
CA TYR A 92 24.00 -26.05 22.27
C TYR A 92 23.68 -24.58 21.98
N GLU A 93 24.15 -23.68 22.85
CA GLU A 93 23.94 -22.24 22.68
C GLU A 93 24.55 -21.73 21.36
N GLN A 94 25.74 -22.22 21.01
CA GLN A 94 26.38 -21.91 19.73
C GLN A 94 25.58 -22.46 18.54
N MET A 95 25.17 -23.74 18.60
CA MET A 95 24.42 -24.38 17.52
C MET A 95 23.05 -23.71 17.30
N GLU A 96 22.35 -23.32 18.36
CA GLU A 96 21.08 -22.60 18.25
C GLU A 96 21.24 -21.19 17.72
N ALA A 97 22.30 -20.48 18.10
CA ALA A 97 22.63 -19.18 17.55
C ALA A 97 22.89 -19.29 16.03
N GLU A 98 23.64 -20.30 15.60
CA GLU A 98 23.90 -20.56 14.18
C GLU A 98 22.63 -20.96 13.41
N LYS A 99 21.80 -21.86 13.97
CA LYS A 99 20.52 -22.27 13.36
C LYS A 99 19.58 -21.09 13.20
N THR A 100 19.46 -20.24 14.22
CA THR A 100 18.65 -19.02 14.18
C THR A 100 19.17 -18.06 13.13
N LYS A 101 20.50 -17.85 13.06
CA LYS A 101 21.12 -16.99 12.07
C LYS A 101 20.86 -17.46 10.64
N LEU A 102 20.94 -18.76 10.38
CA LEU A 102 20.64 -19.35 9.07
C LEU A 102 19.17 -19.16 8.69
N LEU A 103 18.24 -19.39 9.63
CA LEU A 103 16.82 -19.17 9.42
C LEU A 103 16.51 -17.71 9.11
N VAL A 104 17.09 -16.78 9.87
CA VAL A 104 16.95 -15.33 9.63
C VAL A 104 17.50 -14.95 8.25
N ALA A 105 18.68 -15.44 7.88
CA ALA A 105 19.26 -15.17 6.57
C ALA A 105 18.37 -15.69 5.42
N THR A 106 17.80 -16.90 5.58
CA THR A 106 16.91 -17.50 4.59
C THR A 106 15.60 -16.72 4.45
N GLN A 107 15.00 -16.28 5.57
CA GLN A 107 13.79 -15.45 5.54
C GLN A 107 14.09 -14.07 4.96
N HIS A 108 15.23 -13.48 5.31
CA HIS A 108 15.67 -12.20 4.77
C HIS A 108 15.87 -12.27 3.25
N GLN A 109 16.52 -13.34 2.75
CA GLN A 109 16.67 -13.57 1.32
C GLN A 109 15.31 -13.62 0.61
N ARG A 110 14.32 -14.33 1.18
CA ARG A 110 12.96 -14.39 0.62
C ARG A 110 12.25 -13.03 0.61
N VAL A 111 12.48 -12.20 1.62
CA VAL A 111 11.93 -10.85 1.68
C VAL A 111 12.55 -9.99 0.57
N VAL A 112 13.88 -10.00 0.44
CA VAL A 112 14.59 -9.24 -0.60
C VAL A 112 14.18 -9.68 -2.00
N GLU A 113 14.03 -10.98 -2.25
CA GLU A 113 13.55 -11.50 -3.53
C GLU A 113 12.14 -10.98 -3.87
N LYS A 114 11.22 -11.02 -2.90
CA LYS A 114 9.86 -10.49 -3.09
C LYS A 114 9.84 -8.97 -3.24
N GLU A 115 10.64 -8.26 -2.46
CA GLU A 115 10.77 -6.80 -2.55
C GLU A 115 11.28 -6.40 -3.94
N ALA A 116 12.31 -7.05 -4.45
CA ALA A 116 12.83 -6.82 -5.80
C ALA A 116 11.77 -7.09 -6.89
N GLU A 117 10.94 -8.13 -6.75
CA GLU A 117 9.82 -8.36 -7.64
C GLU A 117 8.75 -7.26 -7.56
N THR A 118 8.45 -6.78 -6.35
CA THR A 118 7.48 -5.69 -6.16
C THR A 118 7.98 -4.38 -6.73
N GLU A 119 9.27 -4.06 -6.57
CA GLU A 119 9.89 -2.86 -7.14
C GLU A 119 9.87 -2.90 -8.66
N ARG A 120 10.17 -4.05 -9.28
CA ARG A 120 10.06 -4.22 -10.73
C ARG A 120 8.65 -3.95 -11.24
N LYS A 121 7.63 -4.52 -10.58
CA LYS A 121 6.22 -4.27 -10.96
C LYS A 121 5.84 -2.81 -10.77
N LYS A 122 6.28 -2.18 -9.68
CA LYS A 122 6.03 -0.77 -9.40
C LYS A 122 6.64 0.13 -10.48
N ALA A 123 7.88 -0.14 -10.89
CA ALA A 123 8.55 0.63 -11.95
C ALA A 123 7.84 0.52 -13.30
N VAL A 124 7.32 -0.67 -13.66
CA VAL A 124 6.52 -0.86 -14.89
C VAL A 124 5.23 -0.06 -14.82
N ILE A 125 4.49 -0.16 -13.71
CA ILE A 125 3.24 0.59 -13.51
C ILE A 125 3.49 2.11 -13.56
N GLU A 126 4.60 2.58 -12.99
CA GLU A 126 4.97 3.99 -13.01
C GLU A 126 5.32 4.48 -14.42
N ALA A 127 6.08 3.69 -15.19
CA ALA A 127 6.39 4.00 -16.57
C ALA A 127 5.13 4.01 -17.47
N GLU A 128 4.22 3.04 -17.30
CA GLU A 128 2.94 3.00 -18.01
C GLU A 128 2.06 4.20 -17.67
N LYS A 129 1.97 4.54 -16.38
CA LYS A 129 1.23 5.72 -15.91
C LYS A 129 1.81 7.01 -16.52
N ALA A 130 3.12 7.16 -16.54
CA ALA A 130 3.77 8.33 -17.11
C ALA A 130 3.50 8.44 -18.62
N ALA A 131 3.57 7.32 -19.35
CA ALA A 131 3.23 7.27 -20.78
C ALA A 131 1.77 7.66 -21.04
N GLN A 132 0.84 7.18 -20.22
CA GLN A 132 -0.58 7.50 -20.35
C GLN A 132 -0.86 8.98 -20.04
N VAL A 133 -0.23 9.53 -18.99
CA VAL A 133 -0.34 10.97 -18.68
C VAL A 133 0.24 11.82 -19.81
N ALA A 134 1.38 11.44 -20.39
CA ALA A 134 1.96 12.14 -21.52
C ALA A 134 1.06 12.10 -22.77
N ALA A 135 0.40 10.97 -23.04
CA ALA A 135 -0.57 10.84 -24.13
C ALA A 135 -1.76 11.79 -23.94
N ILE A 136 -2.35 11.84 -22.74
CA ILE A 136 -3.45 12.78 -22.43
C ILE A 136 -2.98 14.22 -22.60
N HIS A 137 -1.78 14.57 -22.11
CA HIS A 137 -1.24 15.92 -22.25
C HIS A 137 -1.02 16.30 -23.72
N TYR A 138 -0.59 15.34 -24.54
CA TYR A 138 -0.38 15.54 -25.97
C TYR A 138 -1.72 15.72 -26.70
N GLU A 139 -2.74 14.94 -26.37
CA GLU A 139 -4.09 15.08 -26.90
C GLU A 139 -4.71 16.44 -26.52
N GLN A 140 -4.57 16.87 -25.27
CA GLN A 140 -5.01 18.20 -24.81
C GLN A 140 -4.36 19.31 -25.64
N HIS A 141 -3.04 19.24 -25.84
CA HIS A 141 -2.31 20.25 -26.60
C HIS A 141 -2.65 20.23 -28.11
N ILE A 142 -2.95 19.07 -28.70
CA ILE A 142 -3.48 19.00 -30.08
C ILE A 142 -4.85 19.68 -30.14
N ALA A 143 -5.76 19.36 -29.22
CA ALA A 143 -7.09 19.93 -29.18
C ALA A 143 -7.07 21.46 -29.02
N GLU A 144 -6.18 21.98 -28.17
CA GLU A 144 -5.94 23.43 -28.03
C GLU A 144 -5.50 24.08 -29.34
N LYS A 145 -4.51 23.48 -30.02
CA LYS A 145 -4.03 24.00 -31.31
C LYS A 145 -5.09 23.94 -32.41
N GLU A 146 -5.90 22.89 -32.45
CA GLU A 146 -7.01 22.80 -33.39
C GLU A 146 -8.12 23.81 -33.09
N ALA A 147 -8.47 24.00 -31.81
CA ALA A 147 -9.42 25.02 -31.40
C ALA A 147 -8.93 26.41 -31.82
N GLN A 148 -7.64 26.72 -31.62
CA GLN A 148 -7.05 27.98 -32.05
C GLN A 148 -7.12 28.16 -33.57
N LYS A 149 -6.81 27.12 -34.37
CA LYS A 149 -6.98 27.17 -35.83
C LYS A 149 -8.43 27.41 -36.24
N ARG A 150 -9.41 26.78 -35.58
CA ARG A 150 -10.84 26.99 -35.87
C ARG A 150 -11.27 28.43 -35.57
N ILE A 151 -10.82 28.99 -34.44
CA ILE A 151 -11.10 30.39 -34.09
C ILE A 151 -10.53 31.33 -35.15
N SER A 152 -9.26 31.16 -35.53
CA SER A 152 -8.64 31.99 -36.57
C SER A 152 -9.34 31.85 -37.94
N GLN A 153 -9.80 30.65 -38.31
CA GLN A 153 -10.60 30.47 -39.53
C GLN A 153 -11.93 31.22 -39.46
N LEU A 154 -12.63 31.16 -38.32
CA LEU A 154 -13.87 31.89 -38.10
C LEU A 154 -13.66 33.41 -38.17
N GLU A 155 -12.61 33.94 -37.54
CA GLU A 155 -12.23 35.35 -37.63
C GLU A 155 -12.03 35.79 -39.08
N VAL A 156 -11.29 35.02 -39.88
CA VAL A 156 -11.11 35.30 -41.32
C VAL A 156 -12.46 35.30 -42.05
N THR A 157 -13.34 34.32 -41.80
CA THR A 157 -14.67 34.30 -42.45
C THR A 157 -15.56 35.46 -42.04
N LEU A 158 -15.51 35.90 -40.78
CA LEU A 158 -16.24 37.07 -40.29
C LEU A 158 -15.76 38.33 -40.99
N ILE A 159 -14.44 38.54 -41.08
CA ILE A 159 -13.83 39.67 -41.79
C ILE A 159 -14.23 39.65 -43.27
N VAL A 160 -14.18 38.50 -43.94
CA VAL A 160 -14.60 38.37 -45.34
C VAL A 160 -16.09 38.70 -45.51
N ASN A 161 -16.96 38.24 -44.60
CA ASN A 161 -18.39 38.57 -44.61
C ASN A 161 -18.66 40.05 -44.31
N GLU A 162 -17.86 40.69 -43.44
CA GLU A 162 -17.92 42.14 -43.21
C GLU A 162 -17.48 42.93 -44.44
N HIS A 163 -16.48 42.45 -45.18
CA HIS A 163 -16.07 43.05 -46.45
C HIS A 163 -17.01 42.72 -47.64
N HIS A 164 -17.79 41.63 -47.56
CA HIS A 164 -18.81 41.26 -48.54
C HIS A 164 -20.21 41.80 -48.25
N LEU A 165 -20.43 42.47 -47.11
CA LEU A 165 -21.57 43.39 -46.95
C LEU A 165 -21.37 44.49 -48.01
N PRO A 166 -22.16 44.49 -49.09
CA PRO A 166 -21.89 45.34 -50.23
C PRO A 166 -22.05 46.79 -49.77
N ASN A 167 -21.11 47.63 -50.17
CA ASN A 167 -21.12 49.08 -50.15
C ASN A 167 -22.51 49.70 -50.42
N ARG A 168 -23.42 49.63 -49.45
CA ARG A 168 -24.69 50.35 -49.39
C ARG A 168 -24.57 51.53 -48.43
N TYR A 169 -23.38 52.13 -48.37
CA TYR A 169 -23.28 53.50 -47.90
C TYR A 169 -23.87 54.38 -49.01
N CYS A 170 -25.17 54.69 -48.89
CA CYS A 170 -25.80 55.74 -49.67
C CYS A 170 -24.98 57.02 -49.52
N ARG A 171 -24.85 57.82 -50.59
CA ARG A 171 -24.12 59.10 -50.60
C ARG A 171 -24.48 59.99 -49.40
N GLU A 172 -25.74 59.95 -49.00
CA GLU A 172 -26.29 60.66 -47.84
C GLU A 172 -25.67 60.24 -46.49
N PHE A 173 -25.33 58.96 -46.30
CA PHE A 173 -24.72 58.48 -45.05
C PHE A 173 -23.26 58.96 -44.91
N LEU A 174 -22.54 59.05 -46.03
CA LEU A 174 -21.17 59.58 -46.05
C LEU A 174 -21.15 61.10 -45.80
N GLU A 175 -22.14 61.83 -46.33
CA GLU A 175 -22.28 63.27 -46.05
C GLU A 175 -22.62 63.55 -44.58
N LEU A 176 -23.52 62.75 -43.97
CA LEU A 176 -23.82 62.85 -42.53
C LEU A 176 -22.58 62.62 -41.65
N ARG A 177 -21.82 61.56 -41.93
CA ARG A 177 -20.57 61.26 -41.20
C ARG A 177 -19.52 62.36 -41.36
N ARG A 178 -19.42 62.94 -42.56
CA ARG A 178 -18.54 64.10 -42.82
C ARG A 178 -18.97 65.32 -42.01
N ILE A 179 -20.26 65.64 -41.98
CA ILE A 179 -20.79 66.78 -41.22
C ILE A 179 -20.60 66.58 -39.71
N GLU A 180 -20.86 65.38 -39.18
CA GLU A 180 -20.61 65.06 -37.76
C GLU A 180 -19.14 65.23 -37.37
N ALA A 181 -18.22 64.73 -38.20
CA ALA A 181 -16.78 64.87 -37.96
C ALA A 181 -16.32 66.34 -37.99
N ILE A 182 -16.90 67.16 -38.88
CA ILE A 182 -16.66 68.61 -38.94
C ILE A 182 -17.24 69.30 -37.70
N ALA A 183 -18.46 68.95 -37.30
CA ALA A 183 -19.12 69.53 -36.12
C ALA A 183 -18.35 69.21 -34.83
N ALA A 184 -17.82 67.99 -34.69
CA ALA A 184 -17.03 67.60 -33.53
C ALA A 184 -15.65 68.29 -33.48
N ASN A 185 -15.06 68.64 -34.62
CA ASN A 185 -13.74 69.29 -34.69
C ASN A 185 -13.78 70.82 -34.71
N ASN A 186 -14.95 71.44 -34.87
CA ASN A 186 -15.05 72.90 -34.91
C ASN A 186 -14.87 73.51 -33.51
N LYS A 187 -13.63 73.87 -33.16
CA LYS A 187 -13.35 74.87 -32.12
C LYS A 187 -13.71 76.24 -32.69
N ILE A 188 -14.59 76.96 -32.01
CA ILE A 188 -15.09 78.27 -32.43
C ILE A 188 -13.98 79.31 -32.23
N TYR A 189 -13.52 79.96 -33.32
CA TYR A 189 -12.56 81.06 -33.28
C TYR A 189 -13.28 82.40 -33.53
N TYR A 190 -13.17 83.35 -32.60
CA TYR A 190 -13.68 84.72 -32.78
C TYR A 190 -12.51 85.70 -32.96
N GLY A 191 -12.50 86.46 -34.06
CA GLY A 191 -11.48 87.47 -34.36
C GLY A 191 -11.61 88.01 -35.80
N SER A 192 -11.08 89.21 -36.05
CA SER A 192 -11.35 90.01 -37.26
C SER A 192 -10.81 89.47 -38.59
N ASN A 193 -10.20 88.27 -38.61
CA ASN A 193 -9.81 87.55 -39.82
C ASN A 193 -9.96 86.05 -39.58
N ILE A 194 -11.02 85.45 -40.12
CA ILE A 194 -11.25 84.00 -40.09
C ILE A 194 -10.61 83.41 -41.36
N PRO A 195 -9.72 82.41 -41.27
CA PRO A 195 -9.16 81.76 -42.45
C PRO A 195 -10.23 80.98 -43.20
N ASN A 196 -10.33 81.21 -44.51
CA ASN A 196 -11.32 80.61 -45.40
C ASN A 196 -10.95 79.15 -45.68
N ILE A 197 -11.23 78.29 -44.72
CA ILE A 197 -11.00 76.85 -44.79
C ILE A 197 -12.36 76.21 -45.04
N PHE A 198 -12.55 75.75 -46.28
CA PHE A 198 -13.70 75.03 -46.82
C PHE A 198 -14.82 75.86 -47.49
N LEU A 199 -14.52 76.42 -48.66
CA LEU A 199 -15.52 76.57 -49.73
C LEU A 199 -15.03 75.79 -50.96
N PRO A 200 -15.91 75.07 -51.71
CA PRO A 200 -15.52 74.39 -52.92
C PRO A 200 -15.17 75.42 -53.99
N THR A 201 -13.95 75.35 -54.54
CA THR A 201 -13.50 76.18 -55.65
C THR A 201 -14.10 75.69 -56.96
N ASP A 202 -15.38 75.97 -57.20
CA ASP A 202 -16.01 75.84 -58.52
C ASP A 202 -16.90 77.08 -58.78
N SER A 203 -16.27 78.25 -58.93
CA SER A 203 -16.83 79.42 -59.64
C SER A 203 -15.83 80.58 -59.67
N ILE A 204 -14.74 80.44 -60.43
CA ILE A 204 -13.99 81.61 -60.91
C ILE A 204 -13.72 81.42 -62.42
N THR A 205 -14.71 81.80 -63.22
CA THR A 205 -14.53 82.19 -64.62
C THR A 205 -15.05 83.61 -64.76
N THR A 206 -14.17 84.56 -65.16
CA THR A 206 -14.35 85.50 -66.29
C THR A 206 -13.33 86.65 -66.29
N THR A 207 -12.49 86.66 -67.35
CA THR A 207 -12.09 87.79 -68.22
C THR A 207 -11.53 89.10 -67.66
N SER A 208 -10.32 89.50 -68.07
CA SER A 208 -10.09 90.47 -69.18
C SER A 208 -8.61 90.87 -69.32
N LYS A 209 -8.22 91.08 -70.59
CA LYS A 209 -6.92 91.53 -71.11
C LYS A 209 -6.88 93.07 -71.15
N PRO A 210 -5.74 93.76 -71.38
CA PRO A 210 -5.00 93.72 -72.66
C PRO A 210 -3.56 93.21 -72.60
#